data_AF-A0A961RM47-F1
#
_entry.id   AF-A0A961RM47-F1
#
_cell.length_a   1.000
_cell.length_b   1.000
_cell.length_c   1.000
_cell.angle_alpha   90.00
_cell.angle_beta   90.00
_cell.angle_gamma   90.00
#
_symmetry.space_group_name_H-M   'P 1'
#
loop_
_entity.id
_entity.type
_entity.pdbx_description
1 polymer ?
#
loop_
_entity_poly.entity_id
_entity_poly.type
_entity_poly.pdbx_seq_one_letter_code
_entity_poly.pdbx_strand_id
1 'polypeptide(L)'
;PPYHLAIVIGGTSAEMNLKTVKLASTRYLDGLPTKGSEDGHAFRDLELEAEIHKATQATGVGAQFGGKYFCHDVRVIRLPRHGASLPIGLGVSCSADRQALGKITKDGIFLEKLETDPGKYMPEIDEAALSEHVVKVDLNQPMSDILAELTKHPVKTRLSLTGPIIVARDLAHAKIRERLENGEPMPDYFKNHPIYYAGPAKTPEGYASGSFGPTTAGRMDSYVDQFQSFGGSMVMLAKGNRSRQVRDACARHHGFYLGSIGGPAARLAQDCIKKVEVVEYPELGMEAIWRIEVVDFPAFIVIDDKGNDFFKELNLG
;
A
#
# COMPACT_ATOMS: atom_id res chain seq x y z
N PRO A 1 -1.50 -6.10 -2.19
CA PRO A 1 -1.84 -7.50 -2.53
C PRO A 1 -2.30 -8.26 -1.26
N PRO A 2 -2.98 -9.41 -1.41
CA PRO A 2 -3.30 -10.06 -2.68
C PRO A 2 -4.29 -9.24 -3.53
N TYR A 3 -4.18 -9.37 -4.86
CA TYR A 3 -4.98 -8.61 -5.81
C TYR A 3 -6.01 -9.46 -6.54
N HIS A 4 -7.10 -8.84 -6.97
CA HIS A 4 -7.92 -9.37 -8.06
C HIS A 4 -7.45 -8.72 -9.35
N LEU A 5 -6.64 -9.44 -10.12
CA LEU A 5 -5.97 -8.92 -11.32
C LEU A 5 -6.93 -8.99 -12.51
N ALA A 6 -7.08 -7.88 -13.23
CA ALA A 6 -7.81 -7.82 -14.48
C ALA A 6 -6.89 -7.41 -15.62
N ILE A 7 -6.99 -8.14 -16.73
CA ILE A 7 -6.26 -7.86 -17.97
C ILE A 7 -7.28 -7.82 -19.11
N VAL A 8 -7.22 -6.77 -19.92
CA VAL A 8 -8.08 -6.64 -21.09
C VAL A 8 -7.22 -6.46 -22.33
N ILE A 9 -7.42 -7.33 -23.31
CA ILE A 9 -6.65 -7.37 -24.57
C ILE A 9 -7.60 -7.02 -25.71
N GLY A 10 -7.28 -5.96 -26.44
CA GLY A 10 -8.17 -5.38 -27.45
C GLY A 10 -9.08 -4.30 -26.87
N GLY A 11 -10.01 -3.83 -27.69
CA GLY A 11 -10.88 -2.70 -27.37
C GLY A 11 -10.94 -1.74 -28.55
N THR A 12 -12.08 -1.05 -28.67
CA THR A 12 -12.32 -0.07 -29.74
C THR A 12 -11.59 1.26 -29.50
N SER A 13 -11.21 1.53 -28.26
CA SER A 13 -10.42 2.69 -27.83
C SER A 13 -9.76 2.45 -26.49
N ALA A 14 -8.86 3.35 -26.09
CA ALA A 14 -8.16 3.25 -24.80
C ALA A 14 -9.13 3.36 -23.62
N GLU A 15 -10.08 4.29 -23.67
CA GLU A 15 -11.09 4.50 -22.64
C GLU A 15 -12.08 3.33 -22.53
N MET A 16 -12.44 2.68 -23.65
CA MET A 16 -13.27 1.47 -23.63
C MET A 16 -12.52 0.27 -23.04
N ASN A 17 -11.24 0.12 -23.36
CA ASN A 17 -10.37 -0.89 -22.74
C ASN A 17 -10.28 -0.66 -21.22
N LEU A 18 -9.94 0.54 -20.76
CA LEU A 18 -9.80 0.84 -19.33
C LEU A 18 -11.12 0.74 -18.55
N LYS A 19 -12.25 1.11 -19.16
CA LYS A 19 -13.58 0.84 -18.59
C LYS A 19 -13.80 -0.66 -18.39
N THR A 20 -13.43 -1.47 -19.38
CA THR A 20 -13.55 -2.93 -19.31
C THR A 20 -12.63 -3.50 -18.23
N VAL A 21 -11.40 -2.99 -18.10
CA VAL A 21 -10.47 -3.39 -17.03
C VAL A 21 -11.10 -3.13 -15.65
N LYS A 22 -11.70 -1.94 -15.46
CA LYS A 22 -12.40 -1.60 -14.22
C LYS A 22 -13.53 -2.59 -13.90
N LEU A 23 -14.39 -2.89 -14.87
CA LEU A 23 -15.50 -3.82 -14.67
C LEU A 23 -15.02 -5.26 -14.43
N ALA A 24 -13.98 -5.69 -15.13
CA ALA A 24 -13.37 -7.01 -14.93
C ALA A 24 -12.73 -7.12 -13.53
N SER A 25 -12.05 -6.09 -13.03
CA SER A 25 -11.44 -6.12 -11.69
C SER A 25 -12.47 -6.21 -10.57
N THR A 26 -13.72 -5.79 -10.83
CA THR A 26 -14.86 -5.90 -9.91
C THR A 26 -15.75 -7.11 -10.20
N ARG A 27 -15.29 -8.06 -11.04
CA ARG A 27 -15.99 -9.33 -11.37
C ARG A 27 -17.36 -9.15 -12.01
N TYR A 28 -17.63 -7.93 -12.49
CA TYR A 28 -18.90 -7.57 -13.14
C TYR A 28 -19.11 -8.36 -14.45
N LEU A 29 -18.01 -8.80 -15.05
CA LEU A 29 -17.98 -9.47 -16.36
C LEU A 29 -17.80 -11.00 -16.25
N ASP A 30 -17.96 -11.58 -15.06
CA ASP A 30 -17.75 -13.02 -14.84
C ASP A 30 -18.71 -13.90 -15.64
N GLY A 31 -19.89 -13.36 -16.02
CA GLY A 31 -20.90 -14.04 -16.83
C GLY A 31 -20.74 -13.91 -18.35
N LEU A 32 -19.63 -13.33 -18.86
CA LEU A 32 -19.36 -13.30 -20.30
C LEU A 32 -19.18 -14.72 -20.89
N PRO A 33 -19.43 -14.91 -22.20
CA PRO A 33 -19.02 -16.12 -22.90
C PRO A 33 -17.53 -16.40 -22.72
N THR A 34 -17.12 -17.66 -22.83
CA THR A 34 -15.71 -18.08 -22.65
C THR A 34 -14.96 -18.33 -23.96
N LYS A 35 -15.63 -18.09 -25.09
CA LYS A 35 -15.08 -18.21 -26.44
C LYS A 35 -15.59 -17.04 -27.28
N GLY A 36 -14.76 -16.56 -28.20
CA GLY A 36 -15.17 -15.59 -29.21
C GLY A 36 -15.99 -16.25 -30.33
N SER A 37 -16.55 -15.41 -31.20
CA SER A 37 -17.23 -15.79 -32.44
C SER A 37 -16.97 -14.76 -33.54
N GLU A 38 -17.46 -15.02 -34.75
CA GLU A 38 -17.34 -14.10 -35.90
C GLU A 38 -18.04 -12.76 -35.67
N ASP A 39 -19.02 -12.70 -34.74
CA ASP A 39 -19.69 -11.46 -34.34
C ASP A 39 -18.76 -10.47 -33.62
N GLY A 40 -17.58 -10.92 -33.19
CA GLY A 40 -16.57 -10.08 -32.54
C GLY A 40 -16.98 -9.58 -31.15
N HIS A 41 -17.80 -10.34 -30.41
CA HIS A 41 -18.16 -9.98 -29.04
C HIS A 41 -17.02 -10.20 -28.03
N ALA A 42 -17.15 -9.58 -26.87
CA ALA A 42 -16.24 -9.81 -25.74
C ALA A 42 -16.34 -11.24 -25.20
N PHE A 43 -15.24 -11.82 -24.74
CA PHE A 43 -15.25 -13.10 -24.04
C PHE A 43 -14.18 -13.16 -22.94
N ARG A 44 -14.40 -14.04 -21.96
CA ARG A 44 -13.50 -14.32 -20.86
C ARG A 44 -12.57 -15.48 -21.21
N ASP A 45 -11.26 -15.24 -21.16
CA ASP A 45 -10.23 -16.19 -21.57
C ASP A 45 -9.72 -16.98 -20.35
N LEU A 46 -10.39 -18.10 -20.05
CA LEU A 46 -10.12 -18.91 -18.85
C LEU A 46 -8.76 -19.61 -18.87
N GLU A 47 -8.25 -19.93 -20.06
CA GLU A 47 -6.92 -20.55 -20.20
C GLU A 47 -5.85 -19.54 -19.80
N LEU A 48 -5.90 -18.33 -20.38
CA LEU A 48 -4.94 -17.29 -20.05
C LEU A 48 -5.08 -16.79 -18.60
N GLU A 49 -6.28 -16.81 -18.02
CA GLU A 49 -6.45 -16.56 -16.57
C GLU A 49 -5.65 -17.55 -15.72
N ALA A 50 -5.74 -18.85 -16.02
CA ALA A 50 -5.04 -19.89 -15.27
C ALA A 50 -3.51 -19.78 -15.42
N GLU A 51 -3.04 -19.54 -16.65
CA GLU A 51 -1.62 -19.33 -16.93
C GLU A 51 -1.06 -18.13 -16.15
N ILE A 52 -1.75 -16.99 -16.21
CA ILE A 52 -1.33 -15.77 -15.53
C ILE A 52 -1.43 -15.94 -14.02
N HIS A 53 -2.47 -16.60 -13.49
CA HIS A 53 -2.56 -16.84 -12.05
C HIS A 53 -1.39 -17.69 -11.57
N LYS A 54 -1.04 -18.77 -12.29
CA LYS A 54 0.15 -19.58 -12.00
C LYS A 54 1.43 -18.76 -12.07
N ALA A 55 1.57 -17.90 -13.08
CA ALA A 55 2.72 -17.00 -13.20
C ALA A 55 2.82 -16.04 -12.01
N THR A 56 1.71 -15.44 -11.57
CA THR A 56 1.69 -14.53 -10.42
C THR A 56 2.13 -15.22 -9.12
N GLN A 57 1.80 -16.51 -8.97
CA GLN A 57 2.20 -17.32 -7.80
C GLN A 57 3.70 -17.64 -7.79
N ALA A 58 4.35 -17.66 -8.95
CA ALA A 58 5.78 -17.92 -9.10
C ALA A 58 6.65 -16.65 -8.93
N THR A 59 6.06 -15.46 -8.84
CA THR A 59 6.81 -14.20 -8.75
C THR A 59 7.60 -14.04 -7.45
N GLY A 60 7.25 -14.76 -6.39
CA GLY A 60 7.87 -14.64 -5.07
C GLY A 60 7.49 -13.37 -4.29
N VAL A 61 6.71 -12.45 -4.87
CA VAL A 61 6.26 -11.19 -4.22
C VAL A 61 5.27 -11.45 -3.10
N GLY A 62 4.38 -12.43 -3.32
CA GLY A 62 3.35 -12.84 -2.37
C GLY A 62 2.46 -11.72 -1.85
N ALA A 63 1.98 -11.91 -0.62
CA ALA A 63 1.10 -10.97 0.05
C ALA A 63 1.92 -9.87 0.74
N GLN A 64 2.40 -8.93 -0.07
CA GLN A 64 3.18 -7.73 0.31
C GLN A 64 4.64 -8.02 0.66
N PHE A 65 4.92 -9.01 1.50
CA PHE A 65 6.26 -9.30 2.04
C PHE A 65 6.74 -10.71 1.69
N GLY A 66 6.71 -11.06 0.41
CA GLY A 66 7.19 -12.34 -0.09
C GLY A 66 6.13 -13.45 -0.09
N GLY A 67 6.36 -14.47 -0.92
CA GLY A 67 5.56 -15.70 -0.96
C GLY A 67 4.70 -15.87 -2.21
N LYS A 68 3.60 -16.61 -2.08
CA LYS A 68 2.78 -17.08 -3.20
C LYS A 68 1.62 -16.13 -3.58
N TYR A 69 0.96 -15.53 -2.60
CA TYR A 69 -0.34 -14.87 -2.80
C TYR A 69 -0.24 -13.43 -3.31
N PHE A 70 0.36 -13.24 -4.49
CA PHE A 70 0.34 -11.94 -5.17
C PHE A 70 -1.07 -11.59 -5.67
N CYS A 71 -1.77 -12.57 -6.23
CA CYS A 71 -3.16 -12.46 -6.68
C CYS A 71 -4.05 -13.48 -5.98
N HIS A 72 -5.24 -13.05 -5.55
CA HIS A 72 -6.34 -13.94 -5.19
C HIS A 72 -6.78 -14.74 -6.41
N ASP A 73 -7.05 -14.04 -7.51
CA ASP A 73 -7.45 -14.59 -8.81
C ASP A 73 -7.13 -13.62 -9.95
N VAL A 74 -7.42 -14.05 -11.19
CA VAL A 74 -7.22 -13.29 -12.42
C VAL A 74 -8.51 -13.28 -13.25
N ARG A 75 -8.75 -12.18 -13.97
CA ARG A 75 -9.75 -12.07 -15.03
C ARG A 75 -9.08 -11.59 -16.32
N VAL A 76 -9.30 -12.29 -17.42
CA VAL A 76 -8.78 -11.90 -18.74
C VAL A 76 -9.93 -11.74 -19.71
N ILE A 77 -10.16 -10.52 -20.18
CA ILE A 77 -11.21 -10.23 -21.16
C ILE A 77 -10.58 -9.92 -22.51
N ARG A 78 -11.02 -10.63 -23.54
CA ARG A 78 -10.65 -10.40 -24.94
C ARG A 78 -11.75 -9.58 -25.60
N LEU A 79 -11.35 -8.51 -26.28
CA LEU A 79 -12.25 -7.60 -26.99
C LEU A 79 -11.89 -7.54 -28.48
N PRO A 80 -12.85 -7.22 -29.37
CA PRO A 80 -12.55 -6.87 -30.74
C PRO A 80 -11.67 -5.62 -30.79
N ARG A 81 -10.98 -5.42 -31.91
CA ARG A 81 -10.07 -4.30 -32.10
C ARG A 81 -10.03 -3.89 -33.57
N HIS A 82 -9.70 -2.62 -33.82
CA HIS A 82 -9.30 -2.19 -35.15
C HIS A 82 -8.02 -2.94 -35.59
N GLY A 83 -7.88 -3.26 -36.87
CA GLY A 83 -6.75 -4.06 -37.39
C GLY A 83 -5.38 -3.48 -37.03
N ALA A 84 -5.26 -2.16 -37.05
CA ALA A 84 -4.04 -1.41 -36.72
C ALA A 84 -3.85 -1.09 -35.22
N SER A 85 -4.66 -1.66 -34.31
CA SER A 85 -4.62 -1.31 -32.89
C SER A 85 -4.75 -2.55 -32.01
N LEU A 86 -4.09 -2.53 -30.85
CA LEU A 86 -4.21 -3.55 -29.80
C LEU A 86 -3.99 -2.89 -28.43
N PRO A 87 -4.97 -2.15 -27.89
CA PRO A 87 -4.86 -1.64 -26.54
C PRO A 87 -4.84 -2.82 -25.55
N ILE A 88 -3.95 -2.75 -24.57
CA ILE A 88 -3.88 -3.71 -23.47
C ILE A 88 -3.92 -2.94 -22.17
N GLY A 89 -4.87 -3.29 -21.31
CA GLY A 89 -5.06 -2.63 -20.01
C GLY A 89 -4.93 -3.63 -18.88
N LEU A 90 -4.30 -3.19 -17.80
CA LEU A 90 -4.11 -3.96 -16.58
C LEU A 90 -4.64 -3.15 -15.40
N GLY A 91 -5.32 -3.82 -14.48
CA GLY A 91 -5.86 -3.19 -13.29
C GLY A 91 -6.04 -4.20 -12.18
N VAL A 92 -6.21 -3.69 -10.95
CA VAL A 92 -6.39 -4.53 -9.77
C VAL A 92 -7.55 -4.02 -8.94
N SER A 93 -8.28 -4.94 -8.31
CA SER A 93 -8.93 -4.64 -7.04
C SER A 93 -7.97 -4.99 -5.90
N CYS A 94 -7.89 -4.11 -4.90
CA CYS A 94 -6.98 -4.26 -3.77
C CYS A 94 -7.66 -5.00 -2.61
N SER A 95 -6.96 -5.16 -1.49
CA SER A 95 -7.53 -5.78 -0.28
C SER A 95 -8.77 -5.05 0.26
N ALA A 96 -8.96 -3.77 -0.09
CA ALA A 96 -10.21 -3.06 0.12
C ALA A 96 -11.13 -3.23 -1.11
N ASP A 97 -11.48 -4.48 -1.40
CA ASP A 97 -12.34 -4.92 -2.50
C ASP A 97 -13.80 -4.52 -2.21
N ARG A 98 -14.26 -3.43 -2.83
CA ARG A 98 -15.48 -2.71 -2.41
C ARG A 98 -16.36 -2.36 -3.61
N GLN A 99 -17.27 -3.27 -3.91
CA GLN A 99 -18.35 -3.09 -4.87
C GLN A 99 -19.61 -3.75 -4.31
N ALA A 100 -20.78 -3.22 -4.69
CA ALA A 100 -22.06 -3.85 -4.42
C ALA A 100 -22.99 -3.52 -5.61
N LEU A 101 -23.61 -4.54 -6.19
CA LEU A 101 -24.63 -4.38 -7.21
C LEU A 101 -25.93 -3.86 -6.58
N GLY A 102 -26.67 -3.07 -7.34
CA GLY A 102 -28.01 -2.62 -6.96
C GLY A 102 -28.93 -2.62 -8.17
N LYS A 103 -30.23 -2.80 -7.93
CA LYS A 103 -31.26 -2.69 -8.97
C LYS A 103 -32.56 -2.14 -8.41
N ILE A 104 -33.30 -1.44 -9.25
CA ILE A 104 -34.65 -0.96 -8.96
C ILE A 104 -35.58 -1.67 -9.94
N THR A 105 -36.63 -2.30 -9.44
CA THR A 105 -37.67 -2.95 -10.24
C THR A 105 -39.05 -2.48 -9.79
N LYS A 106 -40.10 -2.96 -10.47
CA LYS A 106 -41.49 -2.77 -10.01
C LYS A 106 -41.75 -3.32 -8.59
N ASP A 107 -40.89 -4.22 -8.11
CA ASP A 107 -41.02 -4.89 -6.81
C ASP A 107 -40.23 -4.18 -5.69
N GLY A 108 -39.45 -3.13 -6.02
CA GLY A 108 -38.74 -2.32 -5.03
C GLY A 108 -37.27 -2.04 -5.34
N ILE A 109 -36.52 -1.69 -4.29
CA ILE A 109 -35.09 -1.38 -4.33
C ILE A 109 -34.32 -2.57 -3.76
N PHE A 110 -33.37 -3.09 -4.52
CA PHE A 110 -32.56 -4.25 -4.16
C PHE A 110 -31.08 -3.88 -4.14
N LEU A 111 -30.37 -4.36 -3.13
CA LEU A 111 -28.93 -4.20 -2.96
C LEU A 111 -28.30 -5.59 -2.77
N GLU A 112 -27.10 -5.79 -3.31
CA GLU A 112 -26.31 -6.99 -3.11
C GLU A 112 -26.07 -7.24 -1.63
N LYS A 113 -26.34 -8.47 -1.19
CA LYS A 113 -26.07 -8.91 0.18
C LYS A 113 -24.59 -9.27 0.29
N LEU A 114 -23.84 -8.46 1.03
CA LEU A 114 -22.47 -8.77 1.42
C LEU A 114 -22.43 -9.65 2.68
N GLU A 115 -21.26 -10.18 2.99
CA GLU A 115 -21.02 -10.91 4.24
C GLU A 115 -21.12 -9.99 5.46
N THR A 116 -21.88 -10.41 6.47
CA THR A 116 -22.04 -9.67 7.73
C THR A 116 -21.37 -10.35 8.92
N ASP A 117 -20.97 -11.62 8.79
CA ASP A 117 -20.18 -12.37 9.76
C ASP A 117 -18.86 -12.83 9.11
N PRO A 118 -17.88 -11.91 8.96
CA PRO A 118 -16.57 -12.28 8.43
C PRO A 118 -15.74 -13.14 9.40
N GLY A 119 -16.11 -13.21 10.68
CA GLY A 119 -15.39 -13.96 11.71
C GLY A 119 -15.29 -15.46 11.41
N LYS A 120 -16.29 -16.02 10.71
CA LYS A 120 -16.28 -17.42 10.27
C LYS A 120 -15.15 -17.80 9.30
N TYR A 121 -14.50 -16.83 8.67
CA TYR A 121 -13.34 -17.08 7.79
C TYR A 121 -12.00 -17.00 8.54
N MET A 122 -12.01 -16.67 9.84
CA MET A 122 -10.79 -16.68 10.65
C MET A 122 -10.35 -18.12 10.90
N PRO A 123 -9.12 -18.49 10.51
CA PRO A 123 -8.58 -19.80 10.86
C PRO A 123 -8.29 -19.86 12.36
N GLU A 124 -8.22 -21.07 12.91
CA GLU A 124 -7.53 -21.28 14.19
C GLU A 124 -6.05 -20.94 13.98
N ILE A 125 -5.55 -19.96 14.74
CA ILE A 125 -4.17 -19.50 14.65
C ILE A 125 -3.36 -20.26 15.69
N ASP A 126 -2.39 -21.04 15.23
CA ASP A 126 -1.31 -21.51 16.09
C ASP A 126 -0.27 -20.40 16.22
N GLU A 127 -0.33 -19.64 17.32
CA GLU A 127 0.62 -18.55 17.58
C GLU A 127 2.08 -19.05 17.68
N ALA A 128 2.29 -20.34 18.02
CA ALA A 128 3.62 -20.95 18.05
C ALA A 128 4.21 -21.18 16.64
N ALA A 129 3.37 -21.18 15.59
CA ALA A 129 3.80 -21.33 14.21
C ALA A 129 4.17 -19.99 13.53
N LEU A 130 3.85 -18.85 14.15
CA LEU A 130 4.27 -17.52 13.68
C LEU A 130 5.67 -17.23 14.23
N SER A 131 6.62 -16.86 13.36
CA SER A 131 8.04 -16.73 13.75
C SER A 131 8.22 -15.92 15.04
N GLU A 132 9.03 -16.41 15.97
CA GLU A 132 9.15 -15.84 17.32
C GLU A 132 9.91 -14.50 17.36
N HIS A 133 10.73 -14.19 16.34
CA HIS A 133 11.65 -13.05 16.43
C HIS A 133 11.02 -11.75 15.90
N VAL A 134 10.48 -10.93 16.83
CA VAL A 134 10.09 -9.53 16.59
C VAL A 134 11.05 -8.61 17.33
N VAL A 135 11.70 -7.70 16.63
CA VAL A 135 12.53 -6.67 17.28
C VAL A 135 11.62 -5.54 17.76
N LYS A 136 11.60 -5.29 19.07
CA LYS A 136 10.90 -4.13 19.62
C LYS A 136 11.80 -2.91 19.50
N VAL A 137 11.27 -1.83 18.93
CA VAL A 137 12.00 -0.56 18.76
C VAL A 137 11.26 0.54 19.51
N ASP A 138 11.93 1.11 20.51
CA ASP A 138 11.45 2.30 21.22
C ASP A 138 11.80 3.56 20.42
N LEU A 139 10.77 4.29 20.03
CA LEU A 139 10.85 5.55 19.28
C LEU A 139 10.91 6.78 20.20
N ASN A 140 10.85 6.60 21.53
CA ASN A 140 11.04 7.68 22.50
C ASN A 140 12.53 8.00 22.75
N GLN A 141 13.37 7.78 21.74
CA GLN A 141 14.81 7.98 21.79
C GLN A 141 15.22 9.06 20.78
N PRO A 142 16.39 9.70 20.95
CA PRO A 142 16.97 10.51 19.89
C PRO A 142 17.07 9.74 18.57
N MET A 143 16.90 10.42 17.43
CA MET A 143 16.96 9.78 16.11
C MET A 143 18.27 8.99 15.88
N SER A 144 19.39 9.48 16.42
CA SER A 144 20.68 8.77 16.36
C SER A 144 20.61 7.36 16.97
N ASP A 145 19.88 7.21 18.07
CA ASP A 145 19.82 5.97 18.84
C ASP A 145 18.84 5.00 18.17
N ILE A 146 17.76 5.52 17.59
CA ILE A 146 16.84 4.75 16.73
C ILE A 146 17.61 4.18 15.53
N LEU A 147 18.39 5.01 14.82
CA LEU A 147 19.20 4.56 13.69
C LEU A 147 20.27 3.54 14.11
N ALA A 148 20.91 3.75 15.26
CA ALA A 148 21.89 2.83 15.83
C ALA A 148 21.28 1.47 16.21
N GLU A 149 20.00 1.42 16.59
CA GLU A 149 19.29 0.17 16.77
C GLU A 149 18.96 -0.49 15.42
N LEU A 150 18.37 0.26 14.48
CA LEU A 150 17.95 -0.27 13.18
C LEU A 150 19.12 -0.84 12.36
N THR A 151 20.31 -0.23 12.42
CA THR A 151 21.48 -0.68 11.65
C THR A 151 21.99 -2.07 12.05
N LYS A 152 21.64 -2.56 13.24
CA LYS A 152 22.01 -3.90 13.72
C LYS A 152 21.26 -5.02 12.97
N HIS A 153 20.17 -4.68 12.29
CA HIS A 153 19.23 -5.63 11.73
C HIS A 153 19.22 -5.57 10.19
N PRO A 154 19.20 -6.72 9.49
CA PRO A 154 19.12 -6.73 8.02
C PRO A 154 17.71 -6.39 7.52
N VAL A 155 17.60 -6.10 6.21
CA VAL A 155 16.30 -6.11 5.52
C VAL A 155 15.56 -7.44 5.73
N LYS A 156 14.23 -7.42 5.60
CA LYS A 156 13.31 -8.53 5.94
C LYS A 156 13.06 -8.72 7.45
N THR A 157 13.81 -8.04 8.34
CA THR A 157 13.56 -8.08 9.80
C THR A 157 12.21 -7.48 10.16
N ARG A 158 11.43 -8.19 10.98
CA ARG A 158 10.14 -7.74 11.51
C ARG A 158 10.34 -6.91 12.79
N LEU A 159 9.69 -5.75 12.83
CA LEU A 159 9.75 -4.77 13.92
C LEU A 159 8.38 -4.60 14.58
N SER A 160 8.42 -4.24 15.87
CA SER A 160 7.29 -3.71 16.65
C SER A 160 7.68 -2.35 17.19
N LEU A 161 7.06 -1.28 16.65
CA LEU A 161 7.44 0.10 16.97
C LEU A 161 6.54 0.68 18.06
N THR A 162 7.13 1.34 19.05
CA THR A 162 6.39 2.01 20.13
C THR A 162 6.95 3.41 20.37
N GLY A 163 6.09 4.43 20.40
CA GLY A 163 6.45 5.83 20.65
C GLY A 163 5.89 6.81 19.60
N PRO A 164 6.42 8.04 19.54
CA PRO A 164 5.90 9.10 18.69
C PRO A 164 6.30 8.91 17.23
N ILE A 165 5.35 9.19 16.34
CA ILE A 165 5.55 9.19 14.88
C ILE A 165 4.91 10.45 14.30
N ILE A 166 5.61 11.10 13.36
CA ILE A 166 5.04 12.19 12.57
C ILE A 166 4.40 11.62 11.32
N VAL A 167 3.19 12.06 11.02
CA VAL A 167 2.45 11.65 9.83
C VAL A 167 2.47 12.80 8.84
N ALA A 168 2.92 12.52 7.62
CA ALA A 168 2.92 13.47 6.52
C ALA A 168 2.87 12.71 5.19
N ARG A 169 2.19 13.28 4.20
CA ARG A 169 2.10 12.68 2.85
C ARG A 169 2.15 13.76 1.77
N ASP A 170 1.62 13.46 0.59
CA ASP A 170 1.76 14.18 -0.67
C ASP A 170 1.80 15.72 -0.54
N LEU A 171 0.74 16.37 -0.02
CA LEU A 171 0.69 17.84 0.09
C LEU A 171 1.62 18.40 1.19
N ALA A 172 1.71 17.73 2.34
CA ALA A 172 2.62 18.14 3.41
C ALA A 172 4.10 18.06 2.99
N HIS A 173 4.49 17.03 2.22
CA HIS A 173 5.83 16.91 1.64
C HIS A 173 6.10 18.03 0.65
N ALA A 174 5.13 18.35 -0.23
CA ALA A 174 5.28 19.47 -1.16
C ALA A 174 5.50 20.81 -0.42
N LYS A 175 4.76 21.05 0.67
CA LYS A 175 4.92 22.24 1.52
C LYS A 175 6.27 22.31 2.22
N ILE A 176 6.76 21.19 2.74
CA ILE A 176 8.10 21.14 3.37
C ILE A 176 9.19 21.36 2.32
N ARG A 177 9.06 20.78 1.11
CA ARG A 177 10.01 21.04 0.03
C ARG A 177 10.05 22.52 -0.35
N GLU A 178 8.88 23.15 -0.51
CA GLU A 178 8.77 24.58 -0.80
C GLU A 178 9.53 25.43 0.25
N ARG A 179 9.38 25.10 1.55
CA ARG A 179 10.16 25.74 2.62
C ARG A 179 11.67 25.61 2.44
N LEU A 180 12.16 24.40 2.19
CA LEU A 180 13.59 24.14 1.98
C LEU A 180 14.13 24.89 0.75
N GLU A 181 13.36 24.93 -0.33
CA GLU A 181 13.71 25.66 -1.56
C GLU A 181 13.73 27.18 -1.35
N ASN A 182 12.95 27.69 -0.40
CA ASN A 182 12.98 29.09 0.06
C ASN A 182 14.10 29.37 1.09
N GLY A 183 14.94 28.38 1.43
CA GLY A 183 16.04 28.51 2.37
C GLY A 183 15.65 28.39 3.85
N GLU A 184 14.42 27.97 4.15
CA GLU A 184 14.00 27.65 5.52
C GLU A 184 14.63 26.32 5.98
N PRO A 185 14.87 26.13 7.29
CA PRO A 185 15.43 24.89 7.81
C PRO A 185 14.42 23.74 7.75
N MET A 186 14.93 22.50 7.74
CA MET A 186 14.10 21.31 7.98
C MET A 186 13.40 21.41 9.33
N PRO A 187 12.07 21.22 9.41
CA PRO A 187 11.34 21.27 10.67
C PRO A 187 11.82 20.22 11.69
N ASP A 188 11.86 20.58 12.96
CA ASP A 188 12.38 19.71 14.03
C ASP A 188 11.61 18.40 14.14
N TYR A 189 10.29 18.42 13.97
CA TYR A 189 9.47 17.22 14.00
C TYR A 189 9.80 16.27 12.83
N PHE A 190 10.35 16.75 11.71
CA PHE A 190 10.82 15.90 10.61
C PHE A 190 12.22 15.32 10.82
N LYS A 191 13.03 15.93 11.70
CA LYS A 191 14.39 15.46 12.07
C LYS A 191 14.34 14.45 13.21
N ASN A 192 13.44 14.68 14.16
CA ASN A 192 13.46 14.00 15.46
C ASN A 192 12.53 12.77 15.56
N HIS A 193 11.70 12.50 14.56
CA HIS A 193 10.73 11.39 14.58
C HIS A 193 10.66 10.66 13.24
N PRO A 194 10.29 9.35 13.23
CA PRO A 194 9.96 8.67 12.00
C PRO A 194 8.79 9.33 11.27
N ILE A 195 8.81 9.28 9.93
CA ILE A 195 7.80 9.88 9.06
C ILE A 195 6.91 8.80 8.47
N TYR A 196 5.68 8.74 8.96
CA TYR A 196 4.64 7.85 8.49
C TYR A 196 3.83 8.47 7.36
N TYR A 197 3.83 7.83 6.21
CA TYR A 197 3.03 8.30 5.09
C TYR A 197 1.62 7.73 5.21
N ALA A 198 0.69 8.54 5.71
CA ALA A 198 -0.71 8.16 5.86
C ALA A 198 -1.61 9.40 5.90
N GLY A 199 -2.92 9.16 5.83
CA GLY A 199 -3.94 10.17 6.10
C GLY A 199 -5.09 9.50 6.86
N PRO A 200 -5.52 10.01 8.02
CA PRO A 200 -6.51 9.36 8.85
C PRO A 200 -7.91 9.48 8.25
N ALA A 201 -8.75 8.46 8.44
CA ALA A 201 -10.19 8.63 8.35
C ALA A 201 -10.72 9.40 9.57
N LYS A 202 -11.99 9.81 9.53
CA LYS A 202 -12.64 10.48 10.67
C LYS A 202 -12.59 9.58 11.92
N THR A 203 -12.27 10.17 13.07
CA THR A 203 -12.27 9.48 14.36
C THR A 203 -13.71 9.26 14.84
N PRO A 204 -14.13 8.02 15.09
CA PRO A 204 -15.42 7.73 15.73
C PRO A 204 -15.48 8.29 17.16
N GLU A 205 -16.68 8.62 17.63
CA GLU A 205 -16.89 9.06 19.01
C GLU A 205 -16.43 7.97 20.00
N GLY A 206 -15.66 8.37 21.02
CA GLY A 206 -15.11 7.45 22.02
C GLY A 206 -13.88 6.65 21.60
N TYR A 207 -13.37 6.82 20.37
CA TYR A 207 -12.16 6.16 19.87
C TYR A 207 -10.95 7.10 19.88
N ALA A 208 -9.76 6.54 20.05
CA ALA A 208 -8.50 7.29 19.98
C ALA A 208 -8.13 7.71 18.55
N SER A 209 -8.57 6.94 17.55
CA SER A 209 -8.21 7.15 16.14
C SER A 209 -9.29 6.61 15.20
N GLY A 210 -9.46 7.26 14.05
CA GLY A 210 -10.14 6.66 12.90
C GLY A 210 -9.26 5.61 12.22
N SER A 211 -9.79 4.89 11.22
CA SER A 211 -8.97 3.98 10.41
C SER A 211 -7.76 4.71 9.81
N PHE A 212 -6.55 4.21 10.05
CA PHE A 212 -5.32 4.97 9.76
C PHE A 212 -4.20 4.05 9.26
N GLY A 213 -4.35 3.58 8.02
CA GLY A 213 -3.37 2.71 7.36
C GLY A 213 -2.37 3.48 6.49
N PRO A 214 -1.27 2.82 6.06
CA PRO A 214 -0.23 3.46 5.27
C PRO A 214 -0.70 3.80 3.84
N THR A 215 -0.10 4.84 3.27
CA THR A 215 -0.22 5.18 1.84
C THR A 215 1.00 4.69 1.05
N THR A 216 0.92 4.72 -0.28
CA THR A 216 1.99 4.25 -1.18
C THR A 216 3.26 5.06 -1.01
N ALA A 217 4.35 4.41 -0.62
CA ALA A 217 5.64 5.04 -0.38
C ALA A 217 6.24 5.71 -1.62
N GLY A 218 6.12 5.03 -2.77
CA GLY A 218 6.68 5.46 -4.06
C GLY A 218 6.37 6.90 -4.47
N ARG A 219 5.22 7.46 -4.04
CA ARG A 219 4.83 8.84 -4.39
C ARG A 219 5.69 9.90 -3.69
N MET A 220 6.38 9.53 -2.61
CA MET A 220 7.27 10.42 -1.87
C MET A 220 8.75 10.21 -2.22
N ASP A 221 9.08 9.33 -3.18
CA ASP A 221 10.47 8.98 -3.49
C ASP A 221 11.33 10.19 -3.88
N SER A 222 10.76 11.15 -4.61
CA SER A 222 11.47 12.36 -5.08
C SER A 222 11.86 13.34 -3.96
N TYR A 223 11.34 13.18 -2.75
CA TYR A 223 11.65 14.07 -1.62
C TYR A 223 12.77 13.51 -0.74
N VAL A 224 13.03 12.21 -0.78
CA VAL A 224 13.83 11.52 0.24
C VAL A 224 15.26 12.05 0.30
N ASP A 225 15.95 12.12 -0.84
CA ASP A 225 17.36 12.53 -0.87
C ASP A 225 17.55 13.97 -0.39
N GLN A 226 16.68 14.88 -0.82
CA GLN A 226 16.68 16.27 -0.36
C GLN A 226 16.35 16.36 1.12
N PHE A 227 15.37 15.61 1.62
CA PHE A 227 15.00 15.72 3.03
C PHE A 227 16.11 15.17 3.94
N GLN A 228 16.71 14.05 3.56
CA GLN A 228 17.82 13.44 4.29
C GLN A 228 19.08 14.30 4.25
N SER A 229 19.36 15.01 3.15
CA SER A 229 20.49 15.95 3.10
C SER A 229 20.35 17.15 4.05
N PHE A 230 19.12 17.44 4.50
CA PHE A 230 18.82 18.41 5.56
C PHE A 230 18.55 17.74 6.93
N GLY A 231 18.89 16.46 7.08
CA GLY A 231 18.77 15.68 8.32
C GLY A 231 17.34 15.24 8.69
N GLY A 232 16.36 15.43 7.80
CA GLY A 232 14.98 15.02 8.00
C GLY A 232 14.63 13.71 7.31
N SER A 233 13.49 13.11 7.68
CA SER A 233 12.99 11.88 7.03
C SER A 233 14.00 10.71 7.04
N MET A 234 14.78 10.61 8.13
CA MET A 234 15.79 9.57 8.32
C MET A 234 15.19 8.17 8.44
N VAL A 235 14.03 8.05 9.10
CA VAL A 235 13.26 6.82 9.19
C VAL A 235 11.89 7.06 8.56
N MET A 236 11.56 6.31 7.53
CA MET A 236 10.30 6.44 6.79
C MET A 236 9.44 5.20 7.01
N LEU A 237 8.14 5.37 7.20
CA LEU A 237 7.18 4.27 7.40
C LEU A 237 6.02 4.41 6.42
N ALA A 238 5.75 3.40 5.60
CA ALA A 238 4.66 3.44 4.61
C ALA A 238 4.33 2.03 4.08
N LYS A 239 3.76 1.90 2.88
CA LYS A 239 3.59 0.59 2.22
C LYS A 239 4.06 0.59 0.76
N GLY A 240 4.45 -0.59 0.30
CA GLY A 240 4.89 -0.86 -1.08
C GLY A 240 6.41 -0.80 -1.25
N ASN A 241 6.89 -1.32 -2.37
CA ASN A 241 8.26 -1.15 -2.84
C ASN A 241 8.53 0.32 -3.23
N ARG A 242 9.80 0.69 -3.28
CA ARG A 242 10.26 2.05 -3.62
C ARG A 242 11.31 1.98 -4.72
N SER A 243 11.58 3.10 -5.38
CA SER A 243 12.59 3.10 -6.43
C SER A 243 14.01 3.12 -5.87
N ARG A 244 14.95 2.69 -6.72
CA ARG A 244 16.40 2.79 -6.51
C ARG A 244 16.87 4.13 -5.91
N GLN A 245 16.25 5.26 -6.26
CA GLN A 245 16.67 6.57 -5.75
C GLN A 245 16.60 6.65 -4.22
N VAL A 246 15.61 5.98 -3.61
CA VAL A 246 15.44 5.94 -2.16
C VAL A 246 16.48 5.06 -1.51
N ARG A 247 16.79 3.92 -2.13
CA ARG A 247 17.87 3.03 -1.69
C ARG A 247 19.22 3.73 -1.71
N ASP A 248 19.51 4.43 -2.80
CA ASP A 248 20.77 5.15 -2.97
C ASP A 248 20.85 6.34 -1.99
N ALA A 249 19.73 7.01 -1.67
CA ALA A 249 19.66 8.05 -0.63
C ALA A 249 19.86 7.48 0.78
N CYS A 250 19.19 6.38 1.14
CA CYS A 250 19.35 5.73 2.43
C CYS A 250 20.80 5.27 2.67
N ALA A 251 21.46 4.72 1.65
CA ALA A 251 22.87 4.35 1.72
C ALA A 251 23.80 5.56 1.90
N ARG A 252 23.45 6.71 1.31
CA ARG A 252 24.26 7.93 1.36
C ARG A 252 24.13 8.67 2.68
N HIS A 253 22.92 8.73 3.22
CA HIS A 253 22.59 9.53 4.41
C HIS A 253 22.38 8.69 5.66
N HIS A 254 22.50 7.36 5.56
CA HIS A 254 22.25 6.40 6.64
C HIS A 254 20.79 6.37 7.12
N GLY A 255 19.86 6.43 6.18
CA GLY A 255 18.41 6.37 6.44
C GLY A 255 17.82 4.96 6.32
N PHE A 256 16.56 4.81 6.71
CA PHE A 256 15.80 3.55 6.64
C PHE A 256 14.40 3.75 6.06
N TYR A 257 13.93 2.75 5.32
CA TYR A 257 12.52 2.62 4.99
C TYR A 257 11.93 1.35 5.62
N LEU A 258 10.88 1.56 6.41
CA LEU A 258 10.09 0.56 7.08
C LEU A 258 8.76 0.34 6.33
N GLY A 259 8.50 -0.91 5.97
CA GLY A 259 7.24 -1.33 5.34
C GLY A 259 6.22 -1.76 6.38
N SER A 260 5.13 -1.02 6.51
CA SER A 260 3.91 -1.43 7.21
C SER A 260 3.04 -2.31 6.32
N ILE A 261 2.19 -3.13 6.94
CA ILE A 261 1.14 -3.86 6.24
C ILE A 261 0.09 -2.86 5.72
N GLY A 262 -0.15 -2.87 4.40
CA GLY A 262 -1.19 -2.07 3.76
C GLY A 262 -2.54 -2.78 3.76
N GLY A 263 -3.61 -2.09 4.17
CA GLY A 263 -4.96 -2.66 4.21
C GLY A 263 -5.63 -2.65 5.58
N PRO A 264 -5.03 -3.19 6.66
CA PRO A 264 -5.70 -3.40 7.95
C PRO A 264 -5.79 -2.11 8.80
N ALA A 265 -6.23 -1.01 8.20
CA ALA A 265 -6.26 0.33 8.80
C ALA A 265 -7.11 0.41 10.08
N ALA A 266 -8.22 -0.34 10.15
CA ALA A 266 -9.07 -0.38 11.33
C ALA A 266 -8.39 -1.08 12.52
N ARG A 267 -7.65 -2.17 12.27
CA ARG A 267 -6.88 -2.88 13.31
C ARG A 267 -5.72 -2.04 13.81
N LEU A 268 -4.97 -1.38 12.93
CA LEU A 268 -3.92 -0.44 13.35
C LEU A 268 -4.48 0.68 14.24
N ALA A 269 -5.65 1.23 13.88
CA ALA A 269 -6.31 2.26 14.68
C ALA A 269 -6.77 1.76 16.06
N GLN A 270 -7.35 0.55 16.12
CA GLN A 270 -7.85 -0.05 17.36
C GLN A 270 -6.72 -0.49 18.29
N ASP A 271 -5.72 -1.17 17.74
CA ASP A 271 -4.74 -1.90 18.53
C ASP A 271 -3.47 -1.08 18.76
N CYS A 272 -3.02 -0.29 17.78
CA CYS A 272 -1.70 0.34 17.80
C CYS A 272 -1.73 1.83 18.10
N ILE A 273 -2.68 2.60 17.56
CA ILE A 273 -2.66 4.07 17.65
C ILE A 273 -3.41 4.54 18.89
N LYS A 274 -2.71 5.23 19.80
CA LYS A 274 -3.24 5.63 21.12
C LYS A 274 -3.58 7.12 21.21
N LYS A 275 -3.02 7.95 20.33
CA LYS A 275 -3.26 9.39 20.28
C LYS A 275 -3.06 9.91 18.86
N VAL A 276 -3.84 10.91 18.46
CA VAL A 276 -3.70 11.62 17.18
C VAL A 276 -3.87 13.11 17.42
N GLU A 277 -2.90 13.91 16.98
CA GLU A 277 -2.92 15.37 17.11
C GLU A 277 -2.49 16.02 15.80
N VAL A 278 -3.13 17.12 15.40
CA VAL A 278 -2.64 17.95 14.30
C VAL A 278 -1.45 18.75 14.80
N VAL A 279 -0.35 18.72 14.05
CA VAL A 279 0.86 19.49 14.30
C VAL A 279 0.87 20.74 13.44
N GLU A 280 0.61 20.59 12.14
CA GLU A 280 0.68 21.70 11.19
C GLU A 280 -0.21 21.48 9.96
N TYR A 281 -0.54 22.57 9.28
CA TYR A 281 -1.36 22.62 8.06
C TYR A 281 -2.76 21.99 8.22
N PRO A 282 -3.53 22.37 9.25
CA PRO A 282 -4.90 21.84 9.45
C PRO A 282 -5.82 22.06 8.24
N GLU A 283 -5.56 23.09 7.42
CA GLU A 283 -6.29 23.40 6.20
C GLU A 283 -6.16 22.30 5.12
N LEU A 284 -5.16 21.41 5.20
CA LEU A 284 -4.99 20.28 4.29
C LEU A 284 -5.88 19.08 4.64
N GLY A 285 -6.71 19.18 5.68
CA GLY A 285 -7.61 18.11 6.10
C GLY A 285 -6.84 16.84 6.46
N MET A 286 -7.17 15.71 5.83
CA MET A 286 -6.49 14.43 6.10
C MET A 286 -5.01 14.42 5.68
N GLU A 287 -4.56 15.38 4.88
CA GLU A 287 -3.15 15.54 4.48
C GLU A 287 -2.36 16.54 5.34
N ALA A 288 -2.96 17.04 6.43
CA ALA A 288 -2.25 17.79 7.46
C ALA A 288 -1.05 17.00 8.01
N ILE A 289 -0.14 17.68 8.70
CA ILE A 289 0.91 17.01 9.46
C ILE A 289 0.31 16.62 10.81
N TRP A 290 0.39 15.35 11.15
CA TRP A 290 -0.10 14.82 12.42
C TRP A 290 1.07 14.33 13.26
N ARG A 291 0.86 14.24 14.56
CA ARG A 291 1.65 13.43 15.47
C ARG A 291 0.76 12.34 16.02
N ILE A 292 1.27 11.11 16.03
CA ILE A 292 0.60 9.96 16.63
C ILE A 292 1.50 9.31 17.66
N GLU A 293 0.87 8.74 18.69
CA GLU A 293 1.54 7.86 19.65
C GLU A 293 1.12 6.43 19.32
N VAL A 294 2.09 5.56 19.07
CA VAL A 294 1.83 4.16 18.71
C VAL A 294 2.39 3.19 19.73
N VAL A 295 1.76 2.02 19.86
CA VAL A 295 2.23 0.89 20.64
C VAL A 295 2.14 -0.36 19.78
N ASP A 296 3.21 -1.14 19.76
CA ASP A 296 3.30 -2.40 19.03
C ASP A 296 2.91 -2.29 17.54
N PHE A 297 3.33 -1.21 16.88
CA PHE A 297 3.03 -0.97 15.48
C PHE A 297 3.91 -1.88 14.59
N PRO A 298 3.31 -2.75 13.75
CA PRO A 298 4.07 -3.72 12.97
C PRO A 298 4.73 -3.11 11.73
N ALA A 299 6.02 -3.41 11.53
CA ALA A 299 6.73 -3.02 10.32
C ALA A 299 7.81 -4.05 9.93
N PHE A 300 8.39 -3.90 8.75
CA PHE A 300 9.57 -4.63 8.29
C PHE A 300 10.65 -3.66 7.84
N ILE A 301 11.92 -3.95 8.07
CA ILE A 301 13.02 -3.23 7.40
C ILE A 301 12.96 -3.60 5.91
N VAL A 302 12.59 -2.64 5.06
CA VAL A 302 12.51 -2.82 3.62
C VAL A 302 13.77 -2.31 2.94
N ILE A 303 14.23 -1.10 3.28
CA ILE A 303 15.52 -0.55 2.82
C ILE A 303 16.33 -0.19 4.06
N ASP A 304 17.60 -0.59 4.08
CA ASP A 304 18.54 -0.25 5.14
C ASP A 304 19.51 0.88 4.75
N ASP A 305 20.32 1.29 5.73
CA ASP A 305 21.37 2.30 5.63
C ASP A 305 22.61 1.87 4.84
N LYS A 306 22.59 0.66 4.25
CA LYS A 306 23.70 0.03 3.53
C LYS A 306 23.39 -0.18 2.05
N GLY A 307 22.21 0.25 1.61
CA GLY A 307 21.75 0.10 0.22
C GLY A 307 21.21 -1.30 -0.09
N ASN A 308 20.81 -2.08 0.92
CA ASN A 308 20.04 -3.29 0.71
C ASN A 308 18.55 -2.96 0.60
N ASP A 309 17.82 -3.80 -0.13
CA ASP A 309 16.39 -3.64 -0.35
C ASP A 309 15.72 -5.02 -0.42
N PHE A 310 14.69 -5.22 0.39
CA PHE A 310 13.85 -6.41 0.46
C PHE A 310 13.41 -6.89 -0.94
N PHE A 311 13.03 -5.97 -1.81
CA PHE A 311 12.40 -6.26 -3.10
C PHE A 311 13.39 -6.31 -4.27
N LYS A 312 14.69 -6.03 -4.03
CA LYS A 312 15.72 -6.00 -5.07
C LYS A 312 15.90 -7.35 -5.76
N GLU A 313 15.92 -8.44 -4.98
CA GLU A 313 16.03 -9.82 -5.51
C GLU A 313 14.84 -10.22 -6.38
N LEU A 314 13.71 -9.51 -6.27
CA LEU A 314 12.51 -9.72 -7.07
C LEU A 314 12.46 -8.79 -8.30
N ASN A 315 13.51 -8.01 -8.58
CA ASN A 315 13.56 -6.97 -9.62
C ASN A 315 12.45 -5.90 -9.47
N LEU A 316 12.09 -5.58 -8.22
CA LEU A 316 11.03 -4.61 -7.89
C LEU A 316 11.54 -3.39 -7.11
N GLY A 317 12.87 -3.19 -6.99
CA GLY A 317 13.49 -2.09 -6.22
C GLY A 317 14.63 -1.38 -6.94
#